data_AF-A0AAU6E7D5-F1
#
_entry.id   AF-A0AAU6E7D5-F1
#
_cell.length_a   1.000
_cell.length_b   1.000
_cell.length_c   1.000
_cell.angle_alpha   90.00
_cell.angle_beta   90.00
_cell.angle_gamma   90.00
#
_symmetry.space_group_name_H-M   'P 1'
#
loop_
_entity.id
_entity.type
_entity.pdbx_description
1 polymer ?
#
loop_
_entity_poly.entity_id
_entity_poly.type
_entity_poly.pdbx_seq_one_letter_code
_entity_poly.pdbx_strand_id
1 'polypeptide(L)'
;MSGLSGRALLARSALIGLVVGVVVAVIWTDDVMGRRGLGRFVVSAVWPNKLAPSEGLGGVINGIAIIVVPILLSGILARSAKVSRWWLVALAGSAAFGALTSGLFALIPFHREAYGLPESLFGIIFLLAGVAGYAATAWMVMPRTALPRILLAGAMIAFPVAAAQVSDRVQHWHQVWDLDTMGVSLVSLDIPGRRHVAGLWRLDPEDGGPAVELTYLLDAPRTIIHRFYKPGFNLREEWEVQVFIRATAATPGQACAARYLKAARYLKPAWAFPGSGTCRPLPDGRVLWIIDDRPVALFARYGDVLLQISSLVVTEAELLATTDNVRPTTARELLGRTGKRR
;
A
#
# COMPACT_ATOMS: atom_id res chain seq x y z
N MET A 1 -48.12 18.22 -8.23
CA MET A 1 -46.64 18.39 -8.27
C MET A 1 -46.15 17.95 -9.64
N SER A 2 -45.66 18.86 -10.46
CA SER A 2 -45.08 18.55 -11.77
C SER A 2 -43.84 17.67 -11.59
N GLY A 3 -43.87 16.45 -12.12
CA GLY A 3 -42.73 15.54 -12.07
C GLY A 3 -41.50 16.17 -12.73
N LEU A 4 -40.34 16.08 -12.08
CA LEU A 4 -39.08 16.47 -12.69
C LEU A 4 -38.86 15.67 -13.98
N SER A 5 -38.40 16.35 -15.04
CA SER A 5 -38.00 15.65 -16.25
C SER A 5 -36.86 14.68 -15.93
N GLY A 6 -36.78 13.55 -16.66
CA GLY A 6 -35.70 12.58 -16.44
C GLY A 6 -34.31 13.23 -16.52
N ARG A 7 -34.09 14.13 -17.49
CA ARG A 7 -32.82 14.86 -17.62
C ARG A 7 -32.49 15.69 -16.37
N ALA A 8 -33.47 16.37 -15.79
CA ALA A 8 -33.28 17.15 -14.57
C ALA A 8 -32.97 16.25 -13.36
N LEU A 9 -33.57 15.06 -13.27
CA LEU A 9 -33.26 14.10 -12.22
C LEU A 9 -31.82 13.57 -12.33
N LEU A 10 -31.37 13.19 -13.53
CA LEU A 10 -29.99 12.74 -13.77
C LEU A 10 -28.97 13.82 -13.43
N ALA A 11 -29.17 15.05 -13.92
CA ALA A 11 -28.23 16.15 -13.66
C ALA A 11 -28.12 16.46 -12.17
N ARG A 12 -29.25 16.49 -11.44
CA ARG A 12 -29.28 16.73 -10.00
C ARG A 12 -28.59 15.60 -9.24
N SER A 13 -28.84 14.34 -9.59
CA SER A 13 -28.20 13.21 -8.94
C SER A 13 -26.71 13.12 -9.24
N ALA A 14 -26.27 13.42 -10.46
CA ALA A 14 -24.85 13.52 -10.79
C ALA A 14 -24.16 14.62 -9.97
N LEU A 15 -24.80 15.79 -9.79
CA LEU A 15 -24.29 16.87 -8.95
C LEU A 15 -24.21 16.46 -7.47
N ILE A 16 -25.22 15.76 -6.95
CA ILE A 16 -25.18 15.18 -5.59
C ILE A 16 -23.98 14.24 -5.46
N GLY A 17 -23.81 13.34 -6.43
CA GLY A 17 -22.69 12.42 -6.47
C GLY A 17 -21.33 13.11 -6.52
N LEU A 18 -21.21 14.19 -7.28
CA LEU A 18 -20.00 15.02 -7.32
C LEU A 18 -19.69 15.63 -5.95
N VAL A 19 -20.68 16.27 -5.31
CA VAL A 19 -20.50 16.90 -3.99
C VAL A 19 -20.13 15.86 -2.93
N VAL A 20 -20.82 14.71 -2.91
CA VAL A 20 -20.49 13.59 -2.01
C VAL A 20 -19.08 13.10 -2.28
N GLY A 21 -18.71 12.90 -3.56
CA GLY A 21 -17.36 12.49 -3.96
C GLY A 21 -16.28 13.47 -3.49
N VAL A 22 -16.50 14.78 -3.61
CA VAL A 22 -15.56 15.82 -3.13
C VAL A 22 -15.41 15.72 -1.61
N VAL A 23 -16.50 15.65 -0.86
CA VAL A 23 -16.44 15.59 0.61
C VAL A 23 -15.73 14.34 1.09
N VAL A 24 -16.03 13.18 0.51
CA VAL A 24 -15.35 11.92 0.85
C VAL A 24 -13.88 11.96 0.44
N ALA A 25 -13.55 12.53 -0.72
CA ALA A 25 -12.17 12.72 -1.14
C ALA A 25 -11.40 13.60 -0.15
N VAL A 26 -12.00 14.69 0.34
CA VAL A 26 -11.39 15.57 1.36
C VAL A 26 -11.16 14.81 2.67
N ILE A 27 -12.18 14.10 3.18
CA ILE A 27 -12.06 13.27 4.40
C ILE A 27 -10.93 12.24 4.24
N TRP A 28 -10.85 11.60 3.08
CA TRP A 28 -9.81 10.63 2.77
C TRP A 28 -8.42 11.27 2.69
N THR A 29 -8.28 12.40 2.00
CA THR A 29 -6.98 13.11 1.89
C THR A 29 -6.52 13.67 3.22
N ASP A 30 -7.44 14.13 4.09
CA ASP A 30 -7.09 14.65 5.41
C ASP A 30 -6.58 13.53 6.33
N ASP A 31 -7.12 12.32 6.23
CA ASP A 31 -6.58 11.17 6.97
C ASP A 31 -5.22 10.68 6.43
N VAL A 32 -5.08 10.68 5.11
CA VAL A 32 -3.84 10.28 4.42
C VAL A 32 -2.71 11.28 4.68
N MET A 33 -2.97 12.58 4.52
CA MET A 33 -1.98 13.64 4.77
C MET A 33 -1.79 13.91 6.28
N GLY A 34 -2.81 13.61 7.10
CA GLY A 34 -2.83 13.75 8.55
C GLY A 34 -2.27 12.57 9.34
N ARG A 35 -1.19 11.91 8.90
CA ARG A 35 -0.42 10.93 9.71
C ARG A 35 -1.23 9.81 10.43
N ARG A 36 -2.38 9.32 9.96
CA ARG A 36 -3.10 8.20 10.63
C ARG A 36 -3.91 7.25 9.73
N GLY A 37 -3.23 6.38 8.96
CA GLY A 37 -3.61 4.94 8.96
C GLY A 37 -4.84 4.43 8.20
N LEU A 38 -5.57 5.17 7.34
CA LEU A 38 -6.68 4.54 6.56
C LEU A 38 -6.26 3.53 5.50
N GLY A 39 -5.00 3.54 5.05
CA GLY A 39 -4.52 2.66 3.98
C GLY A 39 -4.78 1.17 4.23
N ARG A 40 -4.86 0.75 5.52
CA ARG A 40 -5.21 -0.62 5.92
C ARG A 40 -6.70 -0.82 6.25
N PHE A 41 -7.46 0.24 6.53
CA PHE A 41 -8.86 0.13 6.94
C PHE A 41 -9.83 -0.06 5.76
N VAL A 42 -9.58 0.59 4.62
CA VAL A 42 -10.38 0.35 3.39
C VAL A 42 -10.23 -1.11 2.94
N VAL A 43 -9.04 -1.69 3.13
CA VAL A 43 -8.79 -3.13 2.90
C VAL A 43 -9.52 -3.99 3.93
N SER A 44 -9.59 -3.61 5.22
CA SER A 44 -10.27 -4.41 6.25
C SER A 44 -11.81 -4.32 6.22
N ALA A 45 -12.38 -3.21 5.75
CA ALA A 45 -13.82 -3.06 5.60
C ALA A 45 -14.39 -3.86 4.41
N VAL A 46 -13.56 -4.08 3.37
CA VAL A 46 -13.90 -4.91 2.22
C VAL A 46 -13.52 -6.38 2.47
N TRP A 47 -12.40 -6.65 3.17
CA TRP A 47 -11.90 -7.99 3.51
C TRP A 47 -11.70 -8.15 5.04
N PRO A 48 -12.69 -8.70 5.78
CA PRO A 48 -12.68 -8.75 7.24
C PRO A 48 -11.59 -9.64 7.88
N ASN A 49 -10.85 -10.44 7.10
CA ASN A 49 -9.92 -11.45 7.62
C ASN A 49 -8.49 -10.95 7.86
N LYS A 50 -8.22 -9.65 7.75
CA LYS A 50 -6.90 -9.05 8.05
C LYS A 50 -7.01 -7.82 8.94
N LEU A 51 -7.54 -7.99 10.15
CA LEU A 51 -7.44 -6.97 11.19
C LEU A 51 -6.04 -7.01 11.81
N ALA A 52 -5.17 -6.06 11.44
CA ALA A 52 -3.95 -5.79 12.19
C ALA A 52 -4.34 -5.01 13.48
N PRO A 53 -3.95 -5.44 14.70
CA PRO A 53 -4.65 -5.03 15.93
C PRO A 53 -4.25 -3.68 16.55
N SER A 54 -3.56 -2.77 15.86
CA SER A 54 -2.81 -1.72 16.59
C SER A 54 -2.76 -0.32 15.98
N GLU A 55 -3.83 0.19 15.36
CA GLU A 55 -3.90 1.62 15.01
C GLU A 55 -5.21 2.26 15.48
N GLY A 56 -5.09 3.47 16.04
CA GLY A 56 -5.99 4.00 17.07
C GLY A 56 -7.39 4.42 16.59
N LEU A 57 -8.19 4.86 17.56
CA LEU A 57 -9.59 5.31 17.44
C LEU A 57 -9.90 6.17 16.18
N GLY A 58 -8.93 6.94 15.67
CA GLY A 58 -9.06 7.79 14.49
C GLY A 58 -9.35 7.03 13.18
N GLY A 59 -8.71 5.87 12.94
CA GLY A 59 -8.95 5.10 11.71
C GLY A 59 -10.35 4.50 11.65
N VAL A 60 -10.90 4.09 12.80
CA VAL A 60 -12.28 3.58 12.93
C VAL A 60 -13.29 4.72 12.71
N ILE A 61 -13.05 5.89 13.31
CA ILE A 61 -13.93 7.07 13.14
C ILE A 61 -13.99 7.48 11.67
N ASN A 62 -12.85 7.52 10.98
CA ASN A 62 -12.81 7.90 9.56
C ASN A 62 -13.43 6.83 8.65
N GLY A 63 -13.27 5.54 8.98
CA GLY A 63 -13.98 4.46 8.30
C GLY A 63 -15.50 4.56 8.42
N ILE A 64 -16.01 4.87 9.61
CA ILE A 64 -17.45 5.12 9.83
C ILE A 64 -17.90 6.38 9.07
N ALA A 65 -17.11 7.45 9.10
CA ALA A 65 -17.43 8.70 8.41
C ALA A 65 -17.59 8.49 6.89
N ILE A 66 -16.72 7.69 6.26
CA ILE A 66 -16.81 7.38 4.81
C ILE A 66 -18.12 6.67 4.45
N ILE A 67 -18.77 5.96 5.39
CA ILE A 67 -20.05 5.29 5.15
C ILE A 67 -21.23 6.19 5.50
N VAL A 68 -21.18 6.84 6.67
CA VAL A 68 -22.31 7.61 7.22
C VAL A 68 -22.48 8.95 6.51
N VAL A 69 -21.37 9.65 6.18
CA VAL A 69 -21.42 10.97 5.55
C VAL A 69 -22.10 10.94 4.19
N PRO A 70 -21.78 10.02 3.24
CA PRO A 70 -22.49 9.93 1.97
C PRO A 70 -24.00 9.78 2.12
N ILE A 71 -24.47 8.95 3.06
CA ILE A 71 -25.89 8.67 3.26
C ILE A 71 -26.60 9.94 3.76
N LEU A 72 -26.07 10.58 4.82
CA LEU A 72 -26.66 11.78 5.40
C LEU A 72 -26.62 12.96 4.43
N LEU A 73 -25.45 13.23 3.85
CA LEU A 73 -25.24 14.34 2.92
C LEU A 73 -26.11 14.20 1.68
N SER A 74 -26.16 13.01 1.08
CA SER A 74 -27.01 12.79 -0.08
C SER A 74 -28.50 12.86 0.24
N GLY A 75 -28.92 12.44 1.44
CA GLY A 75 -30.30 12.64 1.90
C GLY A 75 -30.69 14.11 1.97
N ILE A 76 -29.84 14.94 2.59
CA ILE A 76 -30.03 16.40 2.68
C ILE A 76 -30.07 17.01 1.28
N LEU A 77 -29.08 16.73 0.43
CA LEU A 77 -28.98 17.30 -0.91
C LEU A 77 -30.14 16.86 -1.81
N ALA A 78 -30.54 15.58 -1.77
CA ALA A 78 -31.65 15.06 -2.57
C ALA A 78 -32.99 15.65 -2.12
N ARG A 79 -33.19 15.84 -0.80
CA ARG A 79 -34.37 16.52 -0.26
C ARG A 79 -34.42 17.98 -0.70
N SER A 80 -33.31 18.71 -0.57
CA SER A 80 -33.19 20.11 -1.01
C SER A 80 -33.40 20.28 -2.52
N ALA A 81 -32.94 19.31 -3.31
CA ALA A 81 -33.16 19.24 -4.75
C ALA A 81 -34.58 18.79 -5.15
N LYS A 82 -35.49 18.63 -4.18
CA LYS A 82 -36.90 18.21 -4.36
C LYS A 82 -37.05 16.89 -5.13
N VAL A 83 -36.14 15.94 -4.91
CA VAL A 83 -36.24 14.59 -5.48
C VAL A 83 -37.35 13.83 -4.74
N SER A 84 -38.41 13.42 -5.46
CA SER A 84 -39.59 12.77 -4.86
C SER A 84 -39.25 11.53 -4.02
N ARG A 85 -38.24 10.77 -4.44
CA ARG A 85 -37.75 9.56 -3.77
C ARG A 85 -36.33 9.78 -3.21
N TRP A 86 -36.12 10.90 -2.54
CA TRP A 86 -34.81 11.32 -2.03
C TRP A 86 -34.12 10.25 -1.16
N TRP A 87 -34.87 9.52 -0.34
CA TRP A 87 -34.33 8.46 0.53
C TRP A 87 -33.76 7.27 -0.26
N LEU A 88 -34.38 6.90 -1.39
CA LEU A 88 -33.86 5.85 -2.28
C LEU A 88 -32.56 6.30 -2.95
N VAL A 89 -32.52 7.55 -3.43
CA VAL A 89 -31.31 8.12 -4.02
C VAL A 89 -30.18 8.19 -2.98
N ALA A 90 -30.50 8.51 -1.73
CA ALA A 90 -29.51 8.56 -0.66
C ALA A 90 -28.92 7.18 -0.37
N LEU A 91 -29.76 6.17 -0.13
CA LEU A 91 -29.30 4.81 0.20
C LEU A 91 -28.66 4.09 -0.99
N ALA A 92 -29.39 3.99 -2.11
CA ALA A 92 -28.91 3.25 -3.27
C ALA A 92 -27.78 3.99 -3.99
N GLY A 93 -27.78 5.33 -3.97
CA GLY A 93 -26.67 6.14 -4.50
C GLY A 93 -25.40 5.97 -3.68
N SER A 94 -25.51 5.98 -2.34
CA SER A 94 -24.35 5.73 -1.47
C SER A 94 -23.82 4.31 -1.61
N ALA A 95 -24.71 3.32 -1.73
CA ALA A 95 -24.30 1.92 -1.97
C ALA A 95 -23.62 1.76 -3.33
N ALA A 96 -24.17 2.35 -4.39
CA ALA A 96 -23.59 2.36 -5.73
C ALA A 96 -22.22 3.06 -5.76
N PHE A 97 -22.12 4.22 -5.09
CA PHE A 97 -20.87 4.95 -4.89
C PHE A 97 -19.82 4.08 -4.18
N GLY A 98 -20.17 3.44 -3.06
CA GLY A 98 -19.28 2.56 -2.32
C GLY A 98 -18.82 1.36 -3.15
N ALA A 99 -19.73 0.71 -3.87
CA ALA A 99 -19.41 -0.43 -4.74
C ALA A 99 -18.43 -0.05 -5.86
N LEU A 100 -18.67 1.08 -6.55
CA LEU A 100 -17.77 1.58 -7.61
C LEU A 100 -16.42 2.00 -7.05
N THR A 101 -16.42 2.70 -5.92
CA THR A 101 -15.21 3.13 -5.23
C THR A 101 -14.35 1.91 -4.88
N SER A 102 -14.93 0.88 -4.26
CA SER A 102 -14.24 -0.37 -3.94
C SER A 102 -13.70 -1.09 -5.17
N GLY A 103 -14.52 -1.20 -6.23
CA GLY A 103 -14.08 -1.83 -7.48
C GLY A 103 -12.95 -1.07 -8.17
N LEU A 104 -12.98 0.25 -8.17
CA LEU A 104 -11.90 1.07 -8.72
C LEU A 104 -10.63 0.96 -7.89
N PHE A 105 -10.71 1.05 -6.55
CA PHE A 105 -9.54 0.88 -5.69
C PHE A 105 -8.91 -0.51 -5.79
N ALA A 106 -9.69 -1.56 -6.05
CA ALA A 106 -9.17 -2.91 -6.29
C ALA A 106 -8.29 -3.00 -7.56
N LEU A 107 -8.40 -2.03 -8.46
CA LEU A 107 -7.64 -1.99 -9.72
C LEU A 107 -6.49 -0.98 -9.69
N ILE A 108 -6.27 -0.30 -8.57
CA ILE A 108 -5.31 0.81 -8.48
C ILE A 108 -4.10 0.37 -7.65
N PRO A 109 -2.88 0.76 -8.06
CA PRO A 109 -1.66 0.37 -7.35
C PRO A 109 -1.64 0.93 -5.93
N PHE A 110 -1.33 0.08 -4.95
CA PHE A 110 -1.12 0.48 -3.57
C PHE A 110 0.21 1.25 -3.38
N HIS A 111 1.18 1.08 -4.28
CA HIS A 111 2.48 1.76 -4.22
C HIS A 111 2.43 3.09 -4.98
N ARG A 112 1.84 4.09 -4.30
CA ARG A 112 1.55 5.44 -4.83
C ARG A 112 2.78 6.15 -5.38
N GLU A 113 3.90 5.98 -4.70
CA GLU A 113 5.17 6.59 -5.05
C GLU A 113 5.71 6.08 -6.39
N ALA A 114 5.32 4.87 -6.82
CA ALA A 114 5.86 4.24 -8.01
C ALA A 114 5.45 4.95 -9.31
N TYR A 115 4.26 5.54 -9.33
CA TYR A 115 3.74 6.26 -10.51
C TYR A 115 4.11 7.75 -10.50
N GLY A 116 4.77 8.24 -9.45
CA GLY A 116 5.05 9.67 -9.28
C GLY A 116 3.77 10.53 -9.26
N LEU A 117 2.61 9.90 -9.01
CA LEU A 117 1.33 10.56 -9.03
C LEU A 117 1.08 11.19 -7.66
N PRO A 118 0.69 12.48 -7.61
CA PRO A 118 0.34 13.10 -6.33
C PRO A 118 -0.87 12.38 -5.73
N GLU A 119 -0.87 12.25 -4.40
CA GLU A 119 -1.92 11.53 -3.66
C GLU A 119 -3.32 12.10 -3.91
N SER A 120 -3.42 13.38 -4.26
CA SER A 120 -4.67 14.04 -4.61
C SER A 120 -5.37 13.43 -5.83
N LEU A 121 -4.64 12.76 -6.73
CA LEU A 121 -5.24 12.09 -7.90
C LEU A 121 -6.11 10.89 -7.50
N PHE A 122 -5.87 10.25 -6.35
CA PHE A 122 -6.76 9.22 -5.84
C PHE A 122 -8.11 9.80 -5.41
N GLY A 123 -8.17 11.09 -5.06
CA GLY A 123 -9.42 11.82 -4.85
C GLY A 123 -10.37 11.74 -6.05
N ILE A 124 -9.83 11.66 -7.27
CA ILE A 124 -10.61 11.58 -8.51
C ILE A 124 -11.47 10.31 -8.55
N ILE A 125 -11.02 9.22 -7.93
CA ILE A 125 -11.79 7.96 -7.86
C ILE A 125 -13.14 8.20 -7.19
N PHE A 126 -13.14 8.92 -6.06
CA PHE A 126 -14.36 9.25 -5.34
C PHE A 126 -15.27 10.18 -6.15
N LEU A 127 -14.70 11.11 -6.92
CA LEU A 127 -15.48 11.97 -7.82
C LEU A 127 -16.18 11.16 -8.92
N LEU A 128 -15.42 10.30 -9.61
CA LEU A 128 -15.93 9.46 -10.69
C LEU A 128 -16.96 8.46 -10.18
N ALA A 129 -16.67 7.76 -9.09
CA ALA A 129 -17.59 6.83 -8.45
C ALA A 129 -18.84 7.53 -7.94
N GLY A 130 -18.71 8.75 -7.40
CA GLY A 130 -19.82 9.54 -6.90
C GLY A 130 -20.76 9.93 -8.04
N VAL A 131 -20.23 10.57 -9.07
CA VAL A 131 -21.01 10.98 -10.26
C VAL A 131 -21.69 9.76 -10.90
N ALA A 132 -20.93 8.69 -11.18
CA ALA A 132 -21.44 7.51 -11.85
C ALA A 132 -22.47 6.74 -11.00
N GLY A 133 -22.19 6.55 -9.71
CA GLY A 133 -23.06 5.82 -8.79
C GLY A 133 -24.43 6.49 -8.62
N TYR A 134 -24.44 7.80 -8.34
CA TYR A 134 -25.70 8.52 -8.18
C TYR A 134 -26.46 8.73 -9.49
N ALA A 135 -25.77 8.91 -10.63
CA ALA A 135 -26.41 8.93 -11.94
C ALA A 135 -27.05 7.58 -12.29
N ALA A 136 -26.36 6.47 -11.99
CA ALA A 136 -26.89 5.12 -12.17
C ALA A 136 -28.16 4.89 -11.33
N THR A 137 -28.14 5.26 -10.05
CA THR A 137 -29.32 5.17 -9.18
C THR A 137 -30.48 6.02 -9.69
N ALA A 138 -30.21 7.26 -10.12
CA ALA A 138 -31.23 8.13 -10.69
C ALA A 138 -31.88 7.51 -11.93
N TRP A 139 -31.06 6.91 -12.79
CA TRP A 139 -31.52 6.19 -13.97
C TRP A 139 -32.39 4.98 -13.60
N MET A 140 -32.03 4.22 -12.56
CA MET A 140 -32.84 3.10 -12.07
C MET A 140 -34.23 3.53 -11.58
N VAL A 141 -34.37 4.75 -11.05
CA VAL A 141 -35.65 5.26 -10.53
C VAL A 141 -36.55 5.84 -11.62
N MET A 142 -36.01 6.21 -12.79
CA MET A 142 -36.79 6.76 -13.91
C MET A 142 -37.75 5.74 -14.50
N PRO A 143 -38.99 6.09 -14.86
CA PRO A 143 -39.93 5.21 -15.54
C PRO A 143 -39.37 4.82 -16.93
N ARG A 144 -38.68 3.68 -16.99
CA ARG A 144 -38.11 3.03 -18.18
C ARG A 144 -38.37 1.53 -18.06
N THR A 145 -38.16 0.81 -19.16
CA THR A 145 -38.29 -0.65 -19.22
C THR A 145 -37.43 -1.35 -18.15
N ALA A 146 -37.93 -2.46 -17.58
CA ALA A 146 -37.28 -3.16 -16.48
C ALA A 146 -35.88 -3.71 -16.83
N LEU A 147 -35.68 -4.14 -18.08
CA LEU A 147 -34.46 -4.80 -18.53
C LEU A 147 -33.18 -3.94 -18.37
N PRO A 148 -33.10 -2.69 -18.87
CA PRO A 148 -31.95 -1.81 -18.61
C PRO A 148 -31.61 -1.60 -17.13
N ARG A 149 -32.62 -1.58 -16.25
CA ARG A 149 -32.39 -1.40 -14.80
C ARG A 149 -31.75 -2.65 -14.19
N ILE A 150 -32.25 -3.83 -14.58
CA ILE A 150 -31.71 -5.11 -14.13
C ILE A 150 -30.27 -5.25 -14.62
N LEU A 151 -29.99 -4.93 -15.89
CA LEU A 151 -28.63 -4.96 -16.44
C LEU A 151 -27.69 -3.98 -15.72
N LEU A 152 -28.14 -2.76 -15.45
CA LEU A 152 -27.32 -1.78 -14.72
C LEU A 152 -27.06 -2.22 -13.27
N ALA A 153 -28.07 -2.73 -12.57
CA ALA A 153 -27.91 -3.24 -11.21
C ALA A 153 -26.95 -4.45 -11.18
N GLY A 154 -27.12 -5.37 -12.14
CA GLY A 154 -26.21 -6.48 -12.35
C GLY A 154 -24.78 -6.03 -12.61
N ALA A 155 -24.58 -5.03 -13.48
CA ALA A 155 -23.26 -4.48 -13.78
C ALA A 155 -22.60 -3.83 -12.55
N MET A 156 -23.37 -3.07 -11.76
CA MET A 156 -22.89 -2.41 -10.54
C MET A 156 -22.43 -3.41 -9.46
N ILE A 157 -23.06 -4.59 -9.41
CA ILE A 157 -22.68 -5.67 -8.48
C ILE A 157 -21.53 -6.51 -9.08
N ALA A 158 -21.60 -6.84 -10.37
CA ALA A 158 -20.61 -7.65 -11.05
C ALA A 158 -19.25 -6.96 -11.14
N PHE A 159 -19.22 -5.63 -11.29
CA PHE A 159 -17.97 -4.86 -11.38
C PHE A 159 -17.03 -5.04 -10.18
N PRO A 160 -17.42 -4.75 -8.93
CA PRO A 160 -16.52 -4.94 -7.78
C PRO A 160 -16.13 -6.41 -7.58
N VAL A 161 -17.02 -7.35 -7.89
CA VAL A 161 -16.71 -8.80 -7.82
C VAL A 161 -15.65 -9.17 -8.85
N ALA A 162 -15.82 -8.75 -10.10
CA ALA A 162 -14.84 -8.99 -11.17
C ALA A 162 -13.52 -8.28 -10.86
N ALA A 163 -13.55 -7.03 -10.37
CA ALA A 163 -12.38 -6.27 -9.95
C ALA A 163 -11.61 -7.00 -8.83
N ALA A 164 -12.32 -7.54 -7.83
CA ALA A 164 -11.70 -8.32 -6.76
C ALA A 164 -11.09 -9.64 -7.26
N GLN A 165 -11.64 -10.27 -8.31
CA GLN A 165 -11.06 -11.48 -8.90
C GLN A 165 -9.77 -11.20 -9.67
N VAL A 166 -9.59 -9.99 -10.20
CA VAL A 166 -8.40 -9.60 -10.96
C VAL A 166 -7.43 -8.73 -10.18
N SER A 167 -7.81 -8.25 -8.98
CA SER A 167 -7.01 -7.31 -8.18
C SER A 167 -5.62 -7.85 -7.90
N ASP A 168 -5.48 -9.13 -7.55
CA ASP A 168 -4.19 -9.76 -7.30
C ASP A 168 -3.29 -9.74 -8.55
N ARG A 169 -3.88 -9.93 -9.74
CA ARG A 169 -3.14 -9.90 -11.02
C ARG A 169 -2.75 -8.48 -11.39
N VAL A 170 -3.65 -7.53 -11.21
CA VAL A 170 -3.40 -6.11 -11.47
C VAL A 170 -2.34 -5.57 -10.52
N GLN A 171 -2.44 -5.91 -9.24
CA GLN A 171 -1.42 -5.56 -8.23
C GLN A 171 -0.07 -6.19 -8.56
N HIS A 172 -0.03 -7.48 -8.92
CA HIS A 172 1.21 -8.13 -9.34
C HIS A 172 1.80 -7.48 -10.60
N TRP A 173 0.97 -7.15 -11.59
CA TRP A 173 1.40 -6.46 -12.80
C TRP A 173 2.00 -5.08 -12.48
N HIS A 174 1.34 -4.29 -11.62
CA HIS A 174 1.87 -3.01 -11.15
C HIS A 174 3.20 -3.17 -10.42
N GLN A 175 3.33 -4.15 -9.51
CA GLN A 175 4.59 -4.40 -8.80
C GLN A 175 5.75 -4.76 -9.74
N VAL A 176 5.49 -5.59 -10.77
CA VAL A 176 6.48 -5.93 -11.79
C VAL A 176 6.90 -4.67 -12.57
N TRP A 177 5.92 -3.90 -13.05
CA TRP A 177 6.17 -2.68 -13.81
C TRP A 177 6.92 -1.63 -12.98
N ASP A 178 6.56 -1.46 -11.71
CA ASP A 178 7.18 -0.51 -10.79
C ASP A 178 8.67 -0.83 -10.58
N LEU A 179 9.01 -2.12 -10.44
CA LEU A 179 10.39 -2.60 -10.33
C LEU A 179 11.16 -2.42 -11.64
N ASP A 180 10.56 -2.80 -12.78
CA ASP A 180 11.20 -2.70 -14.09
C ASP A 180 11.49 -1.23 -14.49
N THR A 181 10.63 -0.29 -14.06
CA THR A 181 10.78 1.14 -14.36
C THR A 181 11.63 1.90 -13.34
N MET A 182 12.03 1.25 -12.24
CA MET A 182 12.79 1.89 -11.17
C MET A 182 14.22 2.26 -11.57
N GLY A 183 14.78 1.60 -12.59
CA GLY A 183 16.17 1.82 -13.02
C GLY A 183 17.22 1.30 -12.05
N VAL A 184 16.84 0.38 -11.15
CA VAL A 184 17.75 -0.31 -10.22
C VAL A 184 17.99 -1.71 -10.75
N SER A 185 19.26 -2.08 -10.94
CA SER A 185 19.62 -3.45 -11.30
C SER A 185 19.20 -4.40 -10.17
N LEU A 186 18.22 -5.26 -10.46
CA LEU A 186 17.64 -6.15 -9.47
C LEU A 186 18.56 -7.34 -9.21
N VAL A 187 18.74 -7.66 -7.94
CA VAL A 187 19.44 -8.87 -7.50
C VAL A 187 18.54 -9.71 -6.60
N SER A 188 18.81 -11.01 -6.58
CA SER A 188 18.21 -11.95 -5.62
C SER A 188 19.31 -12.65 -4.86
N LEU A 189 19.06 -12.89 -3.58
CA LEU A 189 19.91 -13.70 -2.72
C LEU A 189 19.25 -15.05 -2.52
N ASP A 190 19.98 -16.11 -2.82
CA ASP A 190 19.55 -17.48 -2.57
C ASP A 190 20.03 -17.91 -1.17
N ILE A 191 19.22 -17.62 -0.15
CA ILE A 191 19.54 -17.94 1.24
C ILE A 191 18.86 -19.28 1.62
N PRO A 192 19.61 -20.33 1.98
CA PRO A 192 19.03 -21.62 2.35
C PRO A 192 18.01 -21.51 3.50
N GLY A 193 16.88 -22.20 3.36
CA GLY A 193 15.81 -22.28 4.38
C GLY A 193 14.99 -20.99 4.56
N ARG A 194 15.12 -20.04 3.63
CA ARG A 194 14.41 -18.76 3.66
C ARG A 194 13.69 -18.50 2.36
N ARG A 195 12.50 -17.92 2.48
CA ARG A 195 11.70 -17.45 1.36
C ARG A 195 11.74 -15.94 1.28
N HIS A 196 11.82 -15.46 0.06
CA HIS A 196 11.79 -14.05 -0.26
C HIS A 196 10.35 -13.49 -0.22
N VAL A 197 10.21 -12.31 0.37
CA VAL A 197 9.04 -11.43 0.30
C VAL A 197 9.54 -10.04 -0.09
N ALA A 198 9.22 -9.59 -1.30
CA ALA A 198 9.63 -8.28 -1.78
C ALA A 198 8.74 -7.18 -1.19
N GLY A 199 9.37 -6.11 -0.74
CA GLY A 199 8.77 -4.80 -0.52
C GLY A 199 9.39 -3.76 -1.45
N LEU A 200 8.59 -2.86 -2.01
CA LEU A 200 9.11 -1.77 -2.83
C LEU A 200 9.19 -0.49 -2.00
N TRP A 201 10.33 0.20 -2.00
CA TRP A 201 10.50 1.48 -1.31
C TRP A 201 11.26 2.48 -2.15
N ARG A 202 10.68 3.66 -2.39
CA ARG A 202 11.46 4.78 -2.92
C ARG A 202 12.01 5.56 -1.74
N LEU A 203 13.35 5.67 -1.67
CA LEU A 203 14.00 6.55 -0.73
C LEU A 203 14.12 7.93 -1.38
N ASP A 204 13.90 8.99 -0.60
CA ASP A 204 14.01 10.36 -1.07
C ASP A 204 15.42 10.65 -1.62
N PRO A 205 15.53 11.53 -2.64
CA PRO A 205 16.75 11.72 -3.43
C PRO A 205 17.95 12.29 -2.66
N GLU A 206 17.80 12.76 -1.41
CA GLU A 206 18.94 13.15 -0.57
C GLU A 206 19.86 11.96 -0.24
N ASP A 207 19.35 10.71 -0.33
CA ASP A 207 19.99 9.50 0.20
C ASP A 207 20.46 8.48 -0.87
N GLY A 208 20.57 8.91 -2.14
CA GLY A 208 21.28 8.13 -3.18
C GLY A 208 20.39 7.30 -4.11
N GLY A 209 19.18 7.78 -4.43
CA GLY A 209 18.38 7.24 -5.52
C GLY A 209 17.41 6.11 -5.13
N PRO A 210 16.70 5.55 -6.12
CA PRO A 210 15.70 4.51 -5.87
C PRO A 210 16.33 3.25 -5.24
N ALA A 211 15.55 2.57 -4.40
CA ALA A 211 15.97 1.37 -3.70
C ALA A 211 14.91 0.26 -3.76
N VAL A 212 15.32 -0.97 -3.50
CA VAL A 212 14.42 -2.11 -3.36
C VAL A 212 14.72 -2.80 -2.04
N GLU A 213 13.71 -3.11 -1.23
CA GLU A 213 13.88 -3.91 -0.02
C GLU A 213 13.39 -5.34 -0.25
N LEU A 214 14.27 -6.31 -0.02
CA LEU A 214 13.91 -7.71 -0.02
C LEU A 214 13.91 -8.19 1.42
N THR A 215 12.77 -8.67 1.90
CA THR A 215 12.66 -9.30 3.21
C THR A 215 12.70 -10.81 3.05
N TYR A 216 13.59 -11.48 3.76
CA TYR A 216 13.70 -12.93 3.76
C TYR A 216 13.13 -13.48 5.06
N LEU A 217 12.06 -14.27 4.93
CA LEU A 217 11.40 -14.97 6.03
C LEU A 217 11.95 -16.38 6.15
N LEU A 218 12.01 -16.90 7.38
CA LEU A 218 12.27 -18.31 7.62
C LEU A 218 11.11 -19.19 7.12
N ASP A 219 11.45 -20.35 6.56
CA ASP A 219 10.43 -21.36 6.20
C ASP A 219 9.76 -21.96 7.45
N ALA A 220 10.49 -22.04 8.57
CA ALA A 220 9.99 -22.46 9.87
C ALA A 220 10.16 -21.32 10.89
N PRO A 221 9.06 -20.75 11.43
CA PRO A 221 9.15 -19.63 12.37
C PRO A 221 9.90 -20.06 13.63
N ARG A 222 10.91 -19.27 14.00
CA ARG A 222 11.65 -19.43 15.26
C ARG A 222 11.20 -18.35 16.24
N THR A 223 11.07 -18.71 17.52
CA THR A 223 10.90 -17.71 18.58
C THR A 223 12.24 -17.06 18.85
N ILE A 224 12.39 -15.81 18.43
CA ILE A 224 13.58 -15.02 18.69
C ILE A 224 13.30 -14.14 19.89
N ILE A 225 14.00 -14.37 21.01
CA ILE A 225 13.92 -13.49 22.18
C ILE A 225 14.89 -12.34 21.94
N HIS A 226 14.35 -11.20 21.53
CA HIS A 226 15.15 -10.00 21.33
C HIS A 226 15.59 -9.39 22.66
N ARG A 227 16.91 -9.28 22.86
CA ARG A 227 17.51 -8.63 24.04
C ARG A 227 17.52 -7.10 23.95
N PHE A 228 17.26 -6.54 22.76
CA PHE A 228 17.27 -5.10 22.49
C PHE A 228 15.96 -4.39 22.87
N TYR A 229 14.90 -5.14 23.13
CA TYR A 229 13.66 -4.58 23.63
C TYR A 229 13.57 -4.73 25.15
N LYS A 230 12.85 -3.80 25.79
CA LYS A 230 12.61 -3.83 27.24
C LYS A 230 12.21 -5.26 27.69
N PRO A 231 12.70 -5.73 28.85
CA PRO A 231 12.28 -7.01 29.41
C PRO A 231 10.75 -7.13 29.40
N GLY A 232 10.22 -8.17 28.74
CA GLY A 232 8.78 -8.38 28.56
C GLY A 232 8.24 -8.14 27.15
N PHE A 233 9.05 -7.66 26.20
CA PHE A 233 8.64 -7.51 24.80
C PHE A 233 9.10 -8.71 23.95
N ASN A 234 8.26 -9.74 23.85
CA ASN A 234 8.50 -10.87 22.94
C ASN A 234 7.98 -10.50 21.55
N LEU A 235 8.86 -10.07 20.64
CA LEU A 235 8.52 -9.99 19.22
C LEU A 235 8.68 -11.37 18.60
N ARG A 236 7.59 -11.93 18.10
CA ARG A 236 7.64 -13.06 17.16
C ARG A 236 8.04 -12.49 15.80
N GLU A 237 9.33 -12.28 15.57
CA GLU A 237 9.80 -11.84 14.25
C GLU A 237 9.78 -13.02 13.28
N GLU A 238 9.04 -12.85 12.18
CA GLU A 238 8.99 -13.83 11.09
C GLU A 238 10.08 -13.58 10.04
N TRP A 239 10.78 -12.44 10.11
CA TRP A 239 11.81 -12.02 9.16
C TRP A 239 13.20 -12.08 9.78
N GLU A 240 14.17 -12.55 9.02
CA GLU A 240 15.53 -12.80 9.52
C GLU A 240 16.58 -11.91 8.84
N VAL A 241 16.41 -11.64 7.55
CA VAL A 241 17.35 -10.84 6.76
C VAL A 241 16.57 -9.84 5.91
N GLN A 242 16.98 -8.57 5.98
CA GLN A 242 16.52 -7.49 5.10
C GLN A 242 17.65 -7.12 4.15
N VAL A 243 17.35 -6.98 2.87
CA VAL A 243 18.34 -6.57 1.87
C VAL A 243 17.84 -5.33 1.17
N PHE A 244 18.57 -4.24 1.27
CA PHE A 244 18.35 -3.03 0.50
C PHE A 244 19.30 -3.00 -0.69
N ILE A 245 18.74 -2.90 -1.89
CA ILE A 245 19.46 -2.77 -3.16
C ILE A 245 19.32 -1.34 -3.63
N ARG A 246 20.42 -0.63 -3.86
CA ARG A 246 20.40 0.80 -4.21
C ARG A 246 21.18 1.08 -5.47
N ALA A 247 20.60 1.85 -6.38
CA ALA A 247 21.31 2.41 -7.52
C ALA A 247 21.99 3.73 -7.11
N THR A 248 23.14 3.61 -6.45
CA THR A 248 23.90 4.77 -5.91
C THR A 248 25.36 4.72 -6.32
N ALA A 249 26.01 5.88 -6.40
CA ALA A 249 27.47 5.99 -6.53
C ALA A 249 28.21 5.88 -5.18
N ALA A 250 27.50 5.87 -4.05
CA ALA A 250 28.11 5.80 -2.72
C ALA A 250 28.94 4.52 -2.51
N THR A 251 30.12 4.63 -1.89
CA THR A 251 30.91 3.45 -1.52
C THR A 251 30.31 2.74 -0.31
N PRO A 252 30.61 1.44 -0.06
CA PRO A 252 30.17 0.75 1.16
C PRO A 252 30.52 1.49 2.45
N GLY A 253 31.70 2.12 2.51
CA GLY A 253 32.11 2.94 3.66
C GLY A 253 31.28 4.21 3.83
N GLN A 254 31.02 4.92 2.74
CA GLN A 254 30.16 6.11 2.76
C GLN A 254 28.73 5.75 3.18
N ALA A 255 28.19 4.64 2.67
CA ALA A 255 26.85 4.19 3.01
C ALA A 255 26.72 3.73 4.47
N CYS A 256 27.75 3.09 5.02
CA CYS A 256 27.77 2.75 6.45
C CYS A 256 27.86 4.01 7.34
N ALA A 257 28.63 5.02 6.93
CA ALA A 257 28.82 6.26 7.68
C ALA A 257 27.62 7.23 7.57
N ALA A 258 26.92 7.21 6.43
CA ALA A 258 25.69 7.95 6.22
C ALA A 258 24.59 7.36 7.12
N ARG A 259 24.46 7.90 8.32
CA ARG A 259 23.36 7.56 9.24
C ARG A 259 22.04 7.88 8.54
N TYR A 260 21.40 6.88 7.94
CA TYR A 260 20.10 7.01 7.27
C TYR A 260 18.99 7.23 8.32
N LEU A 261 18.99 8.42 8.92
CA LEU A 261 18.10 8.87 9.99
C LEU A 261 16.73 9.32 9.47
N LYS A 262 16.56 9.57 8.17
CA LYS A 262 15.28 10.02 7.59
C LYS A 262 14.33 8.87 7.23
N ALA A 263 14.82 7.78 6.65
CA ALA A 263 14.00 6.58 6.39
C ALA A 263 13.46 5.93 7.68
N ALA A 264 14.21 6.09 8.78
CA ALA A 264 13.81 5.72 10.15
C ALA A 264 12.64 6.53 10.73
N ARG A 265 12.15 7.57 10.05
CA ARG A 265 11.06 8.43 10.54
C ARG A 265 9.66 7.86 10.26
N TYR A 266 9.52 7.01 9.24
CA TYR A 266 8.21 6.44 8.85
C TYR A 266 8.14 4.92 9.03
N LEU A 267 9.28 4.25 8.90
CA LEU A 267 9.45 2.88 9.34
C LEU A 267 10.29 2.97 10.61
N LYS A 268 9.93 2.25 11.66
CA LYS A 268 10.90 1.83 12.66
C LYS A 268 11.45 0.49 12.20
N PRO A 269 12.27 0.40 11.13
CA PRO A 269 12.94 -0.86 10.91
C PRO A 269 13.87 -1.04 12.11
N ALA A 270 14.11 -2.29 12.50
CA ALA A 270 14.86 -2.59 13.72
C ALA A 270 16.36 -2.20 13.63
N TRP A 271 16.78 -1.39 12.66
CA TRP A 271 18.10 -0.76 12.60
C TRP A 271 18.07 0.73 12.96
N ALA A 272 16.90 1.33 13.17
CA ALA A 272 16.74 2.68 13.73
C ALA A 272 16.98 2.69 15.26
N PHE A 273 17.90 1.84 15.75
CA PHE A 273 18.32 1.90 17.14
C PHE A 273 19.17 3.15 17.35
N PRO A 274 18.85 3.99 18.34
CA PRO A 274 19.72 5.08 18.76
C PRO A 274 20.93 4.48 19.48
N GLY A 275 21.89 3.97 18.72
CA GLY A 275 23.15 3.39 19.22
C GLY A 275 24.32 3.83 18.36
N SER A 276 25.48 4.07 18.97
CA SER A 276 26.73 4.38 18.28
C SER A 276 27.33 3.10 17.69
N GLY A 277 26.86 2.67 16.53
CA GLY A 277 27.52 1.59 15.79
C GLY A 277 28.81 2.06 15.11
N THR A 278 29.75 1.14 14.87
CA THR A 278 31.01 1.39 14.18
C THR A 278 31.04 0.72 12.81
N CYS A 279 31.71 1.35 11.84
CA CYS A 279 31.92 0.80 10.51
C CYS A 279 33.31 0.14 10.45
N ARG A 280 33.36 -1.17 10.27
CA ARG A 280 34.60 -1.94 10.11
C ARG A 280 34.80 -2.31 8.63
N PRO A 281 35.83 -1.77 7.96
CA PRO A 281 36.16 -2.20 6.60
C PRO A 281 36.73 -3.61 6.61
N LEU A 282 36.43 -4.35 5.55
CA LEU A 282 36.97 -5.68 5.27
C LEU A 282 38.00 -5.63 4.13
N PRO A 283 38.93 -6.60 4.04
CA PRO A 283 40.01 -6.58 3.05
C PRO A 283 39.54 -6.54 1.58
N ASP A 284 38.33 -7.01 1.30
CA ASP A 284 37.72 -7.07 -0.03
C ASP A 284 36.85 -5.84 -0.37
N GLY A 285 36.89 -4.80 0.45
CA GLY A 285 36.14 -3.56 0.24
C GLY A 285 34.70 -3.59 0.74
N ARG A 286 34.23 -4.72 1.31
CA ARG A 286 32.97 -4.77 2.07
C ARG A 286 33.13 -4.01 3.39
N VAL A 287 32.01 -3.58 3.98
CA VAL A 287 32.00 -2.88 5.27
C VAL A 287 30.94 -3.48 6.17
N LEU A 288 31.34 -3.87 7.38
CA LEU A 288 30.42 -4.32 8.42
C LEU A 288 30.04 -3.15 9.32
N TRP A 289 28.75 -3.07 9.65
CA TRP A 289 28.26 -2.20 10.70
C TRP A 289 28.01 -3.01 11.97
N ILE A 290 28.64 -2.56 13.06
CA ILE A 290 28.70 -3.28 14.32
C ILE A 290 28.06 -2.44 15.42
N ILE A 291 27.13 -3.00 16.17
CA ILE A 291 26.48 -2.40 17.33
C ILE A 291 26.70 -3.32 18.52
N ASP A 292 27.20 -2.80 19.64
CA ASP A 292 27.46 -3.58 20.87
C ASP A 292 28.26 -4.87 20.59
N ASP A 293 29.34 -4.74 19.80
CA ASP A 293 30.21 -5.83 19.34
C ASP A 293 29.52 -6.92 18.49
N ARG A 294 28.33 -6.63 17.94
CA ARG A 294 27.60 -7.53 17.05
C ARG A 294 27.45 -6.95 15.65
N PRO A 295 27.73 -7.72 14.59
CA PRO A 295 27.46 -7.28 13.23
C PRO A 295 25.94 -7.23 12.99
N VAL A 296 25.45 -6.09 12.52
CA VAL A 296 24.02 -5.86 12.26
C VAL A 296 23.74 -5.64 10.78
N ALA A 297 24.73 -5.12 10.04
CA ALA A 297 24.60 -4.98 8.60
C ALA A 297 25.94 -5.17 7.88
N LEU A 298 25.86 -5.60 6.63
CA LEU A 298 26.95 -5.71 5.68
C LEU A 298 26.64 -4.83 4.47
N PHE A 299 27.59 -3.98 4.11
CA PHE A 299 27.54 -3.14 2.92
C PHE A 299 28.53 -3.68 1.89
N ALA A 300 28.06 -3.91 0.67
CA ALA A 300 28.85 -4.49 -0.40
C ALA A 300 28.46 -3.90 -1.76
N ARG A 301 29.40 -3.91 -2.71
CA ARG A 301 29.13 -3.58 -4.12
C ARG A 301 28.88 -4.85 -4.91
N TYR A 302 27.89 -4.78 -5.79
CA TYR A 302 27.62 -5.83 -6.76
C TYR A 302 27.27 -5.17 -8.09
N GLY A 303 28.21 -5.18 -9.04
CA GLY A 303 28.07 -4.40 -10.28
C GLY A 303 27.88 -2.91 -9.98
N ASP A 304 26.79 -2.35 -10.49
CA ASP A 304 26.38 -0.95 -10.37
C ASP A 304 25.61 -0.64 -9.06
N VAL A 305 25.13 -1.66 -8.36
CA VAL A 305 24.32 -1.47 -7.13
C VAL A 305 25.15 -1.58 -5.85
N LEU A 306 24.64 -0.90 -4.83
CA LEU A 306 25.07 -1.05 -3.46
C LEU A 306 24.06 -1.94 -2.74
N LEU A 307 24.55 -3.00 -2.11
CA LEU A 307 23.78 -3.88 -1.25
C LEU A 307 24.01 -3.51 0.21
N GLN A 308 22.93 -3.40 0.95
CA GLN A 308 22.92 -3.38 2.41
C GLN A 308 22.13 -4.59 2.89
N ILE A 309 22.82 -5.57 3.47
CA ILE A 309 22.24 -6.79 4.01
C ILE A 309 22.22 -6.62 5.52
N SER A 310 21.04 -6.56 6.12
CA SER A 310 20.82 -6.31 7.53
C SER A 310 20.13 -7.49 8.21
N SER A 311 20.58 -7.82 9.40
CA SER A 311 19.96 -8.84 10.26
C SER A 311 20.34 -8.58 11.70
N LEU A 312 19.42 -8.91 12.63
CA LEU A 312 19.69 -8.85 14.06
C LEU A 312 20.04 -10.21 14.67
N VAL A 313 19.96 -11.26 13.87
CA VAL A 313 19.84 -12.64 14.36
C VAL A 313 20.79 -13.60 13.65
N VAL A 314 21.34 -13.21 12.50
CA VAL A 314 22.41 -13.97 11.85
C VAL A 314 23.80 -13.53 12.35
N THR A 315 24.72 -14.48 12.34
CA THR A 315 26.13 -14.27 12.74
C THR A 315 26.90 -13.47 11.69
N GLU A 316 28.11 -13.00 12.05
CA GLU A 316 29.02 -12.38 11.07
C GLU A 316 29.27 -13.29 9.87
N ALA A 317 29.58 -14.56 10.13
CA ALA A 317 29.88 -15.54 9.10
C ALA A 317 28.70 -15.75 8.16
N GLU A 318 27.47 -15.80 8.68
CA GLU A 318 26.26 -15.92 7.86
C GLU A 318 26.01 -14.65 7.04
N LEU A 319 26.20 -13.44 7.59
CA LEU A 319 26.11 -12.20 6.82
C LEU A 319 27.13 -12.18 5.67
N LEU A 320 28.37 -12.57 5.95
CA LEU A 320 29.44 -12.60 4.95
C LEU A 320 29.19 -13.64 3.87
N ALA A 321 28.69 -14.83 4.23
CA ALA A 321 28.34 -15.87 3.26
C ALA A 321 27.11 -15.51 2.41
N THR A 322 26.26 -14.59 2.88
CA THR A 322 25.06 -14.18 2.14
C THR A 322 25.42 -13.43 0.85
N THR A 323 26.54 -12.72 0.79
CA THR A 323 26.99 -12.05 -0.46
C THR A 323 27.45 -13.01 -1.54
N ASP A 324 27.84 -14.23 -1.18
CA ASP A 324 28.34 -15.24 -2.13
C ASP A 324 27.21 -15.85 -2.97
N ASN A 325 25.96 -15.63 -2.56
CA ASN A 325 24.75 -16.15 -3.20
C ASN A 325 23.93 -15.06 -3.90
N VAL A 326 24.55 -13.92 -4.20
CA VAL A 326 23.92 -12.81 -4.94
C VAL A 326 23.96 -13.13 -6.43
N ARG A 327 22.79 -13.08 -7.08
CA ARG A 327 22.69 -13.19 -8.54
C ARG A 327 21.76 -12.12 -9.13
N PRO A 328 21.98 -11.72 -10.39
CA PRO A 328 21.04 -10.85 -11.09
C PRO A 328 19.67 -11.53 -11.23
N THR A 329 18.60 -10.76 -11.21
CA THR A 329 17.23 -11.26 -11.35
C THR A 329 16.38 -10.28 -12.15
N THR A 330 15.16 -10.70 -12.50
CA THR A 330 14.13 -9.83 -13.09
C THR A 330 13.04 -9.54 -12.08
N ALA A 331 12.26 -8.47 -12.29
CA ALA A 331 11.12 -8.15 -11.43
C ALA A 331 10.12 -9.32 -11.38
N ARG A 332 9.89 -9.95 -12.53
CA ARG A 332 8.96 -11.08 -12.67
C ARG A 332 9.44 -12.33 -11.91
N GLU A 333 10.74 -12.62 -11.94
CA GLU A 333 11.32 -13.72 -11.18
C GLU A 333 11.32 -13.46 -9.67
N LEU A 334 11.68 -12.24 -9.28
CA LEU A 334 11.72 -11.80 -7.89
C LEU A 334 10.34 -11.91 -7.22
N LEU A 335 9.29 -11.44 -7.91
CA LEU A 335 7.91 -11.53 -7.44
C LEU A 335 7.29 -12.92 -7.65
N GLY A 336 7.74 -13.70 -8.62
CA GLY A 336 7.29 -15.07 -8.82
C GLY A 336 7.72 -16.03 -7.69
N ARG A 337 8.80 -15.69 -6.97
CA ARG A 337 9.34 -16.46 -5.84
C ARG A 337 8.66 -16.19 -4.50
N THR A 338 7.74 -15.24 -4.41
CA THR A 338 6.96 -14.99 -3.18
C THR A 338 5.96 -16.13 -2.99
N GLY A 339 6.41 -17.21 -2.36
CA GLY A 339 5.71 -18.48 -2.26
C GLY A 339 4.35 -18.37 -1.58
N LYS A 340 3.28 -18.31 -2.37
CA LYS A 340 2.04 -19.02 -2.06
C LYS A 340 2.16 -20.40 -2.70
N ARG A 341 2.49 -21.42 -1.90
CA ARG A 341 2.04 -22.78 -2.25
C ARG A 341 0.52 -22.68 -2.42
N ARG A 342 0.03 -22.95 -3.63
CA ARG A 342 -1.40 -23.11 -3.90
C ARG A 342 -1.95 -24.29 -3.14
#